data_AF-A0A959TUF4-F1
#
_entry.id   AF-A0A959TUF4-F1
#
_cell.length_a   1.000
_cell.length_b   1.000
_cell.length_c   1.000
_cell.angle_alpha   90.00
_cell.angle_beta   90.00
_cell.angle_gamma   90.00
#
_symmetry.space_group_name_H-M   'P 1'
#
loop_
_entity.id
_entity.type
_entity.pdbx_description
1 polymer ?
#
loop_
_entity_poly.entity_id
_entity_poly.type
_entity_poly.pdbx_seq_one_letter_code
_entity_poly.pdbx_strand_id
1 'polypeptide(L)'
;MSIALLAAPVASSFGQGNCQNVAQYPSNSIVPDALGALTTISTCSFQSEYSVVTNINAGAAYQFTFSLGGYITVRQDTPGGPVIGQGYSPVTVNAVTSGDLFPHWTVDDACNQLSSCGVSTVQLFLNCTPPTASISVLDDCPNNSFTADVNITSLGDGAFVNIVYSVNGGPFTTLSGLGLGLQTLGPFVVGDVVNILVEHESDPACNVNFNGVVSTGVCPTILTCGGAELNENYCYGPNDSQSWWYQTTGNDPIALLFSAGTIESSVFDNLTIYDGPNNTSPILFDHQGGTFDLTGTLAVSTGNNLFMEMSSDGSVQCSTNTTWEWFWTVGCLDCDIPAATFEVVEDC
;
A
#
# COMPACT_ATOMS: atom_id res chain seq x y z
N MET A 1 -25.03 47.82 -67.16
CA MET A 1 -25.48 48.07 -65.78
C MET A 1 -25.34 46.75 -65.05
N SER A 2 -24.43 46.73 -64.08
CA SER A 2 -23.78 45.52 -63.53
C SER A 2 -24.75 44.53 -62.88
N ILE A 3 -24.51 43.24 -63.17
CA ILE A 3 -25.05 42.11 -62.44
C ILE A 3 -24.25 42.00 -61.14
N ALA A 4 -24.90 42.20 -60.00
CA ALA A 4 -24.38 41.87 -58.68
C ALA A 4 -25.21 40.72 -58.13
N LEU A 5 -24.77 39.49 -58.40
CA LEU A 5 -25.27 38.30 -57.72
C LEU A 5 -24.48 38.18 -56.42
N LEU A 6 -25.12 38.47 -55.28
CA LEU A 6 -24.54 38.22 -53.97
C LEU A 6 -24.30 36.72 -53.82
N ALA A 7 -23.03 36.31 -53.75
CA ALA A 7 -22.65 35.01 -53.23
C ALA A 7 -22.90 35.01 -51.72
N ALA A 8 -23.85 34.20 -51.26
CA ALA A 8 -23.93 33.83 -49.86
C ALA A 8 -22.69 33.01 -49.50
N PRO A 9 -22.00 33.27 -48.37
CA PRO A 9 -20.96 32.37 -47.90
C PRO A 9 -21.61 31.03 -47.55
N VAL A 10 -21.20 29.96 -48.22
CA VAL A 10 -21.47 28.60 -47.79
C VAL A 10 -20.68 28.40 -46.50
N ALA A 11 -21.36 28.49 -45.36
CA ALA A 11 -20.82 27.98 -44.10
C ALA A 11 -20.64 26.47 -44.27
N SER A 12 -19.40 26.04 -44.52
CA SER A 12 -19.06 24.63 -44.47
C SER A 12 -18.88 24.25 -43.00
N SER A 13 -19.87 23.53 -42.46
CA SER A 13 -19.76 22.90 -41.16
C SER A 13 -18.74 21.75 -41.25
N PHE A 14 -17.48 22.03 -40.88
CA PHE A 14 -16.45 21.01 -40.72
C PHE A 14 -16.14 20.83 -39.24
N GLY A 15 -16.87 19.93 -38.62
CA GLY A 15 -16.66 19.39 -37.27
C GLY A 15 -17.59 18.19 -37.14
N GLN A 16 -17.23 17.05 -37.72
CA GLN A 16 -18.06 15.84 -37.65
C GLN A 16 -17.68 14.93 -36.46
N GLY A 17 -16.65 15.28 -35.69
CA GLY A 17 -16.16 14.46 -34.58
C GLY A 17 -15.85 13.04 -35.04
N ASN A 18 -16.23 12.04 -34.23
CA ASN A 18 -16.08 10.61 -34.53
C ASN A 18 -14.63 10.22 -34.84
N CYS A 19 -13.68 10.81 -34.12
CA CYS A 19 -12.27 10.59 -34.37
C CYS A 19 -11.86 9.14 -34.07
N GLN A 20 -10.93 8.62 -34.86
CA GLN A 20 -10.42 7.27 -34.70
C GLN A 20 -8.93 7.24 -35.02
N ASN A 21 -8.12 7.34 -33.96
CA ASN A 21 -6.69 7.07 -34.05
C ASN A 21 -6.42 5.56 -34.20
N VAL A 22 -5.32 5.22 -34.87
CA VAL A 22 -4.92 3.83 -35.15
C VAL A 22 -3.78 3.34 -34.25
N ALA A 23 -3.07 4.24 -33.59
CA ALA A 23 -1.98 3.92 -32.68
C ALA A 23 -2.49 3.81 -31.24
N GLN A 24 -2.25 2.67 -30.59
CA GLN A 24 -2.56 2.49 -29.19
C GLN A 24 -1.39 2.99 -28.33
N TYR A 25 -1.68 3.78 -27.30
CA TYR A 25 -0.75 4.08 -26.23
C TYR A 25 -1.50 4.34 -24.90
N PRO A 26 -1.02 3.81 -23.76
CA PRO A 26 0.11 2.89 -23.62
C PRO A 26 -0.18 1.52 -24.26
N SER A 27 0.85 0.67 -24.40
CA SER A 27 0.70 -0.65 -25.04
C SER A 27 -0.12 -1.64 -24.20
N ASN A 28 -0.15 -1.46 -22.88
CA ASN A 28 -1.02 -2.19 -21.96
C ASN A 28 -2.39 -1.52 -21.84
N SER A 29 -3.39 -2.29 -21.38
CA SER A 29 -4.65 -1.74 -20.94
C SER A 29 -4.55 -1.15 -19.53
N ILE A 30 -5.51 -0.30 -19.20
CA ILE A 30 -5.64 0.37 -17.90
C ILE A 30 -6.95 -0.09 -17.26
N VAL A 31 -6.91 -0.39 -15.96
CA VAL A 31 -8.10 -0.68 -15.15
C VAL A 31 -8.37 0.55 -14.28
N PRO A 32 -9.53 1.23 -14.42
CA PRO A 32 -9.90 2.31 -13.53
C PRO A 32 -9.99 1.81 -12.09
N ASP A 33 -9.66 2.68 -11.15
CA ASP A 33 -9.88 2.41 -9.73
C ASP A 33 -11.36 2.09 -9.46
N ALA A 34 -11.60 0.92 -8.86
CA ALA A 34 -12.96 0.42 -8.64
C ALA A 34 -13.75 1.25 -7.63
N LEU A 35 -13.07 2.04 -6.79
CA LEU A 35 -13.66 2.92 -5.79
C LEU A 35 -13.72 4.39 -6.28
N GLY A 36 -13.44 4.62 -7.56
CA GLY A 36 -13.62 5.93 -8.20
C GLY A 36 -12.46 6.91 -7.99
N ALA A 37 -11.29 6.45 -7.53
CA ALA A 37 -10.10 7.29 -7.51
C ALA A 37 -9.65 7.66 -8.94
N LEU A 38 -9.05 8.83 -9.10
CA LEU A 38 -8.52 9.27 -10.39
C LEU A 38 -7.39 8.34 -10.84
N THR A 39 -7.56 7.69 -11.99
CA THR A 39 -6.58 6.76 -12.54
C THR A 39 -5.82 7.40 -13.69
N THR A 40 -4.49 7.44 -13.59
CA THR A 40 -3.63 7.86 -14.70
C THR A 40 -3.59 6.77 -15.76
N ILE A 41 -4.02 7.07 -16.97
CA ILE A 41 -3.87 6.17 -18.13
C ILE A 41 -2.41 6.22 -18.58
N SER A 42 -1.88 7.42 -18.77
CA SER A 42 -0.49 7.64 -19.14
C SER A 42 -0.05 9.04 -18.74
N THR A 43 1.23 9.17 -18.37
CA THR A 43 1.86 10.48 -18.18
C THR A 43 2.25 11.15 -19.51
N CYS A 44 2.15 10.42 -20.63
CA CYS A 44 2.55 10.89 -21.95
C CYS A 44 1.75 10.22 -23.08
N SER A 45 0.48 10.57 -23.27
CA SER A 45 -0.26 10.25 -24.49
C SER A 45 -0.12 11.38 -25.52
N PHE A 46 -0.19 11.04 -26.81
CA PHE A 46 -0.24 11.98 -27.91
C PHE A 46 -1.66 12.13 -28.46
N GLN A 47 -1.97 13.29 -29.04
CA GLN A 47 -3.22 13.57 -29.75
C GLN A 47 -3.29 12.89 -31.13
N SER A 48 -2.59 11.77 -31.28
CA SER A 48 -2.59 10.88 -32.45
C SER A 48 -2.83 9.41 -32.02
N GLU A 49 -3.16 9.19 -30.76
CA GLU A 49 -3.23 7.86 -30.13
C GLU A 49 -4.60 7.60 -29.49
N TYR A 50 -4.88 6.34 -29.20
CA TYR A 50 -5.99 5.93 -28.34
C TYR A 50 -5.48 5.07 -27.19
N SER A 51 -6.24 4.98 -26.12
CA SER A 51 -5.92 4.11 -24.99
C SER A 51 -6.96 3.01 -24.84
N VAL A 52 -6.64 1.96 -24.09
CA VAL A 52 -7.57 0.85 -23.81
C VAL A 52 -7.86 0.82 -22.32
N VAL A 53 -9.14 0.95 -21.96
CA VAL A 53 -9.61 0.92 -20.58
C VAL A 53 -10.53 -0.27 -20.39
N THR A 54 -10.14 -1.17 -19.50
CA THR A 54 -10.75 -2.49 -19.27
C THR A 54 -11.47 -2.55 -17.93
N ASN A 55 -12.17 -3.67 -17.66
CA ASN A 55 -12.93 -3.92 -16.43
C ASN A 55 -14.04 -2.88 -16.21
N ILE A 56 -14.84 -2.68 -17.27
CA ILE A 56 -15.88 -1.66 -17.34
C ILE A 56 -17.18 -2.18 -16.75
N ASN A 57 -17.79 -1.38 -15.88
CA ASN A 57 -19.10 -1.65 -15.31
C ASN A 57 -20.17 -1.09 -16.26
N ALA A 58 -20.98 -1.97 -16.85
CA ALA A 58 -22.08 -1.58 -17.71
C ALA A 58 -23.04 -0.63 -16.96
N GLY A 59 -23.40 0.49 -17.59
CA GLY A 59 -24.25 1.54 -17.03
C GLY A 59 -23.53 2.58 -16.17
N ALA A 60 -22.27 2.35 -15.78
CA ALA A 60 -21.51 3.29 -14.97
C ALA A 60 -20.96 4.47 -15.80
N ALA A 61 -20.74 5.60 -15.13
CA ALA A 61 -20.20 6.80 -15.73
C ALA A 61 -18.67 6.85 -15.62
N TYR A 62 -17.99 7.13 -16.72
CA TYR A 62 -16.54 7.28 -16.79
C TYR A 62 -16.18 8.64 -17.37
N GLN A 63 -15.29 9.37 -16.71
CA GLN A 63 -14.76 10.64 -17.20
C GLN A 63 -13.33 10.47 -17.69
N PHE A 64 -13.07 10.92 -18.91
CA PHE A 64 -11.77 10.96 -19.53
C PHE A 64 -11.28 12.40 -19.61
N THR A 65 -10.03 12.62 -19.22
CA THR A 65 -9.38 13.93 -19.29
C THR A 65 -8.03 13.81 -19.99
N PHE A 66 -7.73 14.78 -20.83
CA PHE A 66 -6.40 14.99 -21.39
C PHE A 66 -5.88 16.38 -20.99
N SER A 67 -4.68 16.44 -20.41
CA SER A 67 -4.16 17.63 -19.72
C SER A 67 -3.84 18.79 -20.65
N LEU A 68 -3.61 18.53 -21.94
CA LEU A 68 -3.38 19.56 -22.96
C LEU A 68 -4.69 20.08 -23.58
N GLY A 69 -5.85 19.66 -23.09
CA GLY A 69 -7.14 19.95 -23.71
C GLY A 69 -7.39 19.09 -24.95
N GLY A 70 -8.07 19.63 -25.96
CA GLY A 70 -8.37 18.91 -27.20
C GLY A 70 -9.65 18.07 -27.14
N TYR A 71 -9.89 17.29 -28.19
CA TYR A 71 -11.13 16.55 -28.41
C TYR A 71 -10.95 15.06 -28.10
N ILE A 72 -11.90 14.47 -27.37
CA ILE A 72 -11.90 13.07 -26.97
C ILE A 72 -13.10 12.40 -27.64
N THR A 73 -12.86 11.30 -28.35
CA THR A 73 -13.92 10.41 -28.83
C THR A 73 -13.81 9.08 -28.09
N VAL A 74 -14.83 8.70 -27.34
CA VAL A 74 -14.83 7.44 -26.58
C VAL A 74 -15.67 6.40 -27.32
N ARG A 75 -15.04 5.28 -27.67
CA ARG A 75 -15.68 4.12 -28.29
C ARG A 75 -15.76 2.97 -27.31
N GLN A 76 -16.67 2.02 -27.58
CA GLN A 76 -16.85 0.84 -26.76
C GLN A 76 -16.69 -0.47 -27.56
N ASP A 77 -16.30 -1.54 -26.87
CA ASP A 77 -16.10 -2.93 -27.33
C ASP A 77 -14.93 -3.15 -28.29
N THR A 78 -14.64 -2.19 -29.18
CA THR A 78 -13.43 -2.21 -30.04
C THR A 78 -12.91 -0.78 -30.30
N PRO A 79 -11.64 -0.61 -30.70
CA PRO A 79 -11.10 0.72 -31.08
C PRO A 79 -11.81 1.37 -32.27
N GLY A 80 -12.62 0.64 -33.03
CA GLY A 80 -13.45 1.15 -34.12
C GLY A 80 -14.95 1.01 -33.85
N GLY A 81 -15.32 0.72 -32.60
CA GLY A 81 -16.68 0.45 -32.19
C GLY A 81 -17.58 1.69 -32.16
N PRO A 82 -18.83 1.52 -31.69
CA PRO A 82 -19.76 2.63 -31.54
C PRO A 82 -19.19 3.71 -30.62
N VAL A 83 -19.39 4.98 -30.99
CA VAL A 83 -19.10 6.14 -30.14
C VAL A 83 -20.19 6.24 -29.08
N ILE A 84 -19.80 6.23 -27.81
CA ILE A 84 -20.72 6.38 -26.67
C ILE A 84 -20.67 7.77 -26.03
N GLY A 85 -19.69 8.59 -26.43
CA GLY A 85 -19.64 10.01 -26.13
C GLY A 85 -18.38 10.66 -26.68
N GLN A 86 -18.44 11.97 -26.90
CA GLN A 86 -17.36 12.75 -27.49
C GLN A 86 -17.50 14.24 -27.19
N GLY A 87 -16.39 14.98 -27.20
CA GLY A 87 -16.37 16.41 -26.89
C GLY A 87 -14.98 16.90 -26.56
N TYR A 88 -14.86 18.18 -26.21
CA TYR A 88 -13.60 18.72 -25.68
C TYR A 88 -13.37 18.23 -24.26
N SER A 89 -12.12 17.90 -23.94
CA SER A 89 -11.67 17.45 -22.61
C SER A 89 -12.14 18.41 -21.50
N PRO A 90 -12.74 17.91 -20.41
CA PRO A 90 -13.03 16.50 -20.10
C PRO A 90 -14.33 15.98 -20.76
N VAL A 91 -14.39 14.67 -21.04
CA VAL A 91 -15.58 13.99 -21.59
C VAL A 91 -16.06 12.91 -20.63
N THR A 92 -17.34 12.96 -20.26
CA THR A 92 -17.99 11.92 -19.44
C THR A 92 -18.92 11.07 -20.31
N VAL A 93 -18.84 9.74 -20.18
CA VAL A 93 -19.66 8.78 -20.92
C VAL A 93 -20.28 7.77 -19.98
N ASN A 94 -21.46 7.27 -20.31
CA ASN A 94 -22.05 6.12 -19.63
C ASN A 94 -21.75 4.86 -20.45
N ALA A 95 -21.10 3.88 -19.85
CA ALA A 95 -20.81 2.62 -20.51
C ALA A 95 -22.12 1.89 -20.86
N VAL A 96 -22.26 1.43 -22.09
CA VAL A 96 -23.46 0.73 -22.57
C VAL A 96 -23.35 -0.78 -22.29
N THR A 97 -22.17 -1.34 -22.53
CA THR A 97 -21.82 -2.74 -22.24
C THR A 97 -20.77 -2.79 -21.12
N SER A 98 -20.40 -4.00 -20.70
CA SER A 98 -19.20 -4.23 -19.86
C SER A 98 -17.92 -4.40 -20.68
N GLY A 99 -17.98 -4.15 -21.99
CA GLY A 99 -16.82 -4.20 -22.87
C GLY A 99 -15.95 -2.95 -22.73
N ASP A 100 -14.70 -3.09 -23.16
CA ASP A 100 -13.65 -2.08 -22.98
C ASP A 100 -14.00 -0.73 -23.61
N LEU A 101 -13.46 0.34 -23.03
CA LEU A 101 -13.56 1.70 -23.53
C LEU A 101 -12.25 2.11 -24.22
N PHE A 102 -12.41 2.80 -25.35
CA PHE A 102 -11.33 3.25 -26.21
C PHE A 102 -11.42 4.77 -26.39
N PRO A 103 -10.85 5.58 -25.49
CA PRO A 103 -10.72 7.02 -25.69
C PRO A 103 -9.66 7.31 -26.76
N HIS A 104 -10.04 8.02 -27.80
CA HIS A 104 -9.16 8.55 -28.84
C HIS A 104 -8.88 10.03 -28.55
N TRP A 105 -7.59 10.38 -28.48
CA TRP A 105 -7.12 11.73 -28.17
C TRP A 105 -6.83 12.50 -29.47
N THR A 106 -7.50 13.61 -29.74
CA THR A 106 -7.22 14.48 -30.90
C THR A 106 -7.13 15.94 -30.49
N VAL A 107 -6.63 16.77 -31.41
CA VAL A 107 -6.53 18.23 -31.20
C VAL A 107 -7.92 18.86 -31.19
N ASP A 108 -8.80 18.41 -32.07
CA ASP A 108 -10.13 18.99 -32.31
C ASP A 108 -11.12 17.97 -32.89
N ASP A 109 -12.34 18.44 -33.14
CA ASP A 109 -13.46 17.71 -33.75
C ASP A 109 -13.33 17.53 -35.28
N ALA A 110 -12.26 18.07 -35.87
CA ALA A 110 -11.79 17.76 -37.22
C ALA A 110 -10.74 16.63 -37.22
N CYS A 111 -10.46 16.04 -36.05
CA CYS A 111 -9.54 14.93 -35.85
C CYS A 111 -8.10 15.26 -36.23
N ASN A 112 -7.70 16.53 -36.10
CA ASN A 112 -6.31 16.91 -36.26
C ASN A 112 -5.44 16.23 -35.19
N GLN A 113 -4.23 15.87 -35.58
CA GLN A 113 -3.29 15.11 -34.75
C GLN A 113 -2.08 15.95 -34.35
N LEU A 114 -1.56 15.69 -33.16
CA LEU A 114 -0.34 16.32 -32.66
C LEU A 114 0.44 15.38 -31.74
N SER A 115 1.76 15.39 -31.87
CA SER A 115 2.67 14.56 -31.06
C SER A 115 3.14 15.27 -29.78
N SER A 116 2.30 16.13 -29.19
CA SER A 116 2.59 16.77 -27.92
C SER A 116 2.22 15.83 -26.77
N CYS A 117 3.20 15.56 -25.90
CA CYS A 117 3.06 14.69 -24.74
C CYS A 117 2.16 15.33 -23.68
N GLY A 118 1.01 14.71 -23.40
CA GLY A 118 0.09 15.13 -22.34
C GLY A 118 -0.29 13.98 -21.41
N VAL A 119 -0.79 14.31 -20.22
CA VAL A 119 -1.30 13.32 -19.26
C VAL A 119 -2.74 12.98 -19.61
N SER A 120 -3.04 11.69 -19.73
CA SER A 120 -4.39 11.15 -19.92
C SER A 120 -4.85 10.44 -18.65
N THR A 121 -6.11 10.64 -18.27
CA THR A 121 -6.71 10.03 -17.08
C THR A 121 -8.11 9.50 -17.35
N VAL A 122 -8.53 8.54 -16.52
CA VAL A 122 -9.91 8.06 -16.43
C VAL A 122 -10.34 8.04 -14.96
N GLN A 123 -11.59 8.38 -14.70
CA GLN A 123 -12.22 8.25 -13.39
C GLN A 123 -13.57 7.55 -13.54
N LEU A 124 -13.81 6.52 -12.74
CA LEU A 124 -15.13 5.95 -12.52
C LEU A 124 -15.90 6.88 -11.57
N PHE A 125 -17.07 7.36 -11.99
CA PHE A 125 -18.00 8.03 -11.08
C PHE A 125 -18.97 7.02 -10.50
N LEU A 126 -18.84 6.84 -9.19
CA LEU A 126 -19.80 6.10 -8.39
C LEU A 126 -21.00 7.00 -8.08
N ASN A 127 -22.17 6.36 -7.99
CA ASN A 127 -23.41 6.98 -7.50
C ASN A 127 -23.51 6.97 -5.96
N CYS A 128 -22.43 6.54 -5.29
CA CYS A 128 -22.29 6.42 -3.84
C CYS A 128 -20.88 6.86 -3.44
N THR A 129 -20.66 7.10 -2.15
CA THR A 129 -19.35 7.37 -1.58
C THR A 129 -18.89 6.13 -0.83
N PRO A 130 -17.80 5.46 -1.22
CA PRO A 130 -17.34 4.26 -0.54
C PRO A 130 -17.00 4.49 0.94
N PRO A 131 -17.23 3.49 1.82
CA PRO A 131 -16.65 3.52 3.15
C PRO A 131 -15.13 3.46 3.07
N THR A 132 -14.46 3.93 4.12
CA THR A 132 -13.00 3.83 4.25
C THR A 132 -12.67 2.92 5.42
N ALA A 133 -11.89 1.88 5.16
CA ALA A 133 -11.43 0.95 6.17
C ALA A 133 -9.96 0.55 5.94
N SER A 134 -9.31 0.05 6.98
CA SER A 134 -7.98 -0.55 6.91
C SER A 134 -7.93 -1.85 7.72
N ILE A 135 -7.01 -2.74 7.37
CA ILE A 135 -6.79 -4.01 8.09
C ILE A 135 -5.43 -3.97 8.80
N SER A 136 -5.39 -4.39 10.06
CA SER A 136 -4.17 -4.79 10.77
C SER A 136 -4.30 -6.22 11.27
N VAL A 137 -3.22 -6.99 11.18
CA VAL A 137 -3.19 -8.38 11.65
C VAL A 137 -2.38 -8.45 12.93
N LEU A 138 -2.92 -9.16 13.93
CA LEU A 138 -2.25 -9.42 15.20
C LEU A 138 -2.10 -10.93 15.38
N ASP A 139 -0.86 -11.41 15.31
CA ASP A 139 -0.52 -12.82 15.54
C ASP A 139 -0.54 -13.18 17.04
N ASP A 140 -1.17 -14.29 17.39
CA ASP A 140 -1.18 -14.93 18.71
C ASP A 140 -0.46 -16.28 18.61
N CYS A 141 0.86 -16.17 18.66
CA CYS A 141 1.81 -17.25 18.43
C CYS A 141 1.75 -18.36 19.48
N PRO A 142 1.59 -18.08 20.80
CA PRO A 142 1.37 -19.11 21.80
C PRO A 142 0.19 -20.04 21.46
N ASN A 143 -0.85 -19.52 20.80
CA ASN A 143 -2.04 -20.27 20.43
C ASN A 143 -2.08 -20.71 18.95
N ASN A 144 -1.00 -20.48 18.20
CA ASN A 144 -0.93 -20.73 16.75
C ASN A 144 -2.14 -20.13 16.00
N SER A 145 -2.49 -18.90 16.36
CA SER A 145 -3.66 -18.19 15.83
C SER A 145 -3.34 -16.73 15.50
N PHE A 146 -4.25 -16.02 14.85
CA PHE A 146 -4.14 -14.59 14.59
C PHE A 146 -5.52 -13.95 14.57
N THR A 147 -5.59 -12.63 14.74
CA THR A 147 -6.81 -11.84 14.57
C THR A 147 -6.62 -10.79 13.47
N ALA A 148 -7.71 -10.38 12.83
CA ALA A 148 -7.71 -9.30 11.85
C ALA A 148 -8.58 -8.15 12.36
N ASP A 149 -7.95 -7.03 12.68
CA ASP A 149 -8.62 -5.79 13.08
C ASP A 149 -8.99 -4.97 11.85
N VAL A 150 -10.30 -4.77 11.66
CA VAL A 150 -10.86 -3.89 10.65
C VAL A 150 -11.15 -2.54 11.27
N ASN A 151 -10.38 -1.52 10.90
CA ASN A 151 -10.60 -0.14 11.37
C ASN A 151 -11.45 0.62 10.34
N ILE A 152 -12.69 0.92 10.68
CA ILE A 152 -13.61 1.71 9.85
C ILE A 152 -13.47 3.18 10.21
N THR A 153 -12.92 3.99 9.29
CA THR A 153 -12.67 5.43 9.49
C THR A 153 -13.67 6.32 8.79
N SER A 154 -14.42 5.79 7.82
CA SER A 154 -15.56 6.46 7.17
C SER A 154 -16.62 5.43 6.77
N LEU A 155 -17.90 5.78 6.90
CA LEU A 155 -19.03 4.99 6.42
C LEU A 155 -19.42 5.34 4.98
N GLY A 156 -18.72 6.31 4.37
CA GLY A 156 -19.12 6.82 3.06
C GLY A 156 -20.33 7.75 3.17
N ASP A 157 -21.27 7.61 2.22
CA ASP A 157 -22.60 8.24 2.31
C ASP A 157 -23.63 7.36 3.01
N GLY A 158 -23.19 6.19 3.46
CA GLY A 158 -23.96 5.23 4.22
C GLY A 158 -24.19 5.58 5.69
N ALA A 159 -25.24 5.00 6.26
CA ALA A 159 -25.56 5.12 7.69
C ALA A 159 -24.79 4.12 8.57
N PHE A 160 -24.37 2.99 8.00
CA PHE A 160 -23.61 1.92 8.64
C PHE A 160 -22.96 1.05 7.55
N VAL A 161 -22.03 0.17 7.93
CA VAL A 161 -21.50 -0.87 7.04
C VAL A 161 -21.79 -2.26 7.58
N ASN A 162 -21.71 -3.27 6.73
CA ASN A 162 -21.60 -4.65 7.19
C ASN A 162 -20.18 -5.17 6.90
N ILE A 163 -19.65 -6.03 7.77
CA ILE A 163 -18.45 -6.79 7.46
C ILE A 163 -18.89 -8.21 7.15
N VAL A 164 -18.58 -8.67 5.94
CA VAL A 164 -18.76 -10.05 5.51
C VAL A 164 -17.38 -10.67 5.33
N TYR A 165 -17.11 -11.80 5.97
CA TYR A 165 -15.82 -12.48 5.78
C TYR A 165 -15.99 -13.98 5.58
N SER A 166 -15.00 -14.59 4.94
CA SER A 166 -14.88 -16.04 4.75
C SER A 166 -13.46 -16.49 5.07
N VAL A 167 -13.35 -17.70 5.61
CA VAL A 167 -12.07 -18.33 5.95
C VAL A 167 -11.87 -19.53 5.02
N ASN A 168 -10.75 -19.57 4.29
CA ASN A 168 -10.39 -20.66 3.35
C ASN A 168 -11.49 -20.96 2.31
N GLY A 169 -12.24 -19.95 1.87
CA GLY A 169 -13.37 -20.12 0.94
C GLY A 169 -14.58 -20.84 1.55
N GLY A 170 -14.64 -20.94 2.88
CA GLY A 170 -15.78 -21.47 3.63
C GLY A 170 -17.01 -20.56 3.62
N PRO A 171 -18.04 -20.86 4.43
CA PRO A 171 -19.25 -20.07 4.48
C PRO A 171 -18.98 -18.64 4.94
N PHE A 172 -19.76 -17.69 4.41
CA PHE A 172 -19.69 -16.30 4.82
C PHE A 172 -20.24 -16.10 6.23
N THR A 173 -19.53 -15.30 7.02
CA THR A 173 -19.99 -14.77 8.30
C THR A 173 -20.20 -13.27 8.17
N THR A 174 -21.33 -12.76 8.67
CA THR A 174 -21.72 -11.36 8.54
C THR A 174 -21.86 -10.70 9.91
N LEU A 175 -21.22 -9.55 10.06
CA LEU A 175 -21.43 -8.60 11.15
C LEU A 175 -22.17 -7.39 10.57
N SER A 176 -23.39 -7.14 11.03
CA SER A 176 -24.26 -6.12 10.44
C SER A 176 -24.39 -4.86 11.30
N GLY A 177 -24.65 -3.72 10.65
CA GLY A 177 -25.01 -2.49 11.34
C GLY A 177 -23.85 -1.82 12.09
N LEU A 178 -22.64 -1.92 11.54
CA LEU A 178 -21.42 -1.43 12.16
C LEU A 178 -21.21 0.07 11.88
N GLY A 179 -20.79 0.80 12.92
CA GLY A 179 -20.37 2.20 12.82
C GLY A 179 -18.85 2.34 12.67
N LEU A 180 -18.35 3.56 12.90
CA LEU A 180 -16.92 3.84 12.94
C LEU A 180 -16.21 3.10 14.08
N GLY A 181 -14.94 2.77 13.88
CA GLY A 181 -14.07 2.18 14.89
C GLY A 181 -13.52 0.81 14.49
N LEU A 182 -12.87 0.17 15.46
CA LEU A 182 -12.21 -1.12 15.31
C LEU A 182 -13.18 -2.28 15.48
N GLN A 183 -13.09 -3.26 14.59
CA GLN A 183 -13.79 -4.53 14.65
C GLN A 183 -12.78 -5.67 14.52
N THR A 184 -12.61 -6.45 15.59
CA THR A 184 -11.69 -7.59 15.61
C THR A 184 -12.38 -8.85 15.10
N LEU A 185 -11.81 -9.46 14.06
CA LEU A 185 -12.25 -10.74 13.51
C LEU A 185 -11.31 -11.86 13.96
N GLY A 186 -11.86 -13.06 14.18
CA GLY A 186 -11.11 -14.25 14.60
C GLY A 186 -11.41 -14.65 16.06
N PRO A 187 -10.49 -15.37 16.72
CA PRO A 187 -9.17 -15.79 16.22
C PRO A 187 -9.28 -16.81 15.06
N PHE A 188 -8.36 -16.70 14.10
CA PHE A 188 -8.13 -17.59 12.97
C PHE A 188 -6.88 -18.43 13.21
N VAL A 189 -6.73 -19.57 12.55
CA VAL A 189 -5.54 -20.43 12.72
C VAL A 189 -4.44 -19.95 11.76
N VAL A 190 -3.17 -19.98 12.19
CA VAL A 190 -2.05 -19.69 11.27
C VAL A 190 -2.11 -20.62 10.05
N GLY A 191 -2.06 -20.03 8.86
CA GLY A 191 -2.28 -20.73 7.58
C GLY A 191 -3.67 -20.53 6.97
N ASP A 192 -4.63 -20.00 7.75
CA ASP A 192 -5.93 -19.58 7.21
C ASP A 192 -5.79 -18.35 6.31
N VAL A 193 -6.56 -18.34 5.22
CA VAL A 193 -6.72 -17.20 4.32
C VAL A 193 -8.10 -16.59 4.52
N VAL A 194 -8.14 -15.35 4.98
CA VAL A 194 -9.38 -14.61 5.27
C VAL A 194 -9.63 -13.60 4.16
N ASN A 195 -10.81 -13.67 3.53
CA ASN A 195 -11.29 -12.63 2.62
C ASN A 195 -12.37 -11.83 3.34
N ILE A 196 -12.23 -10.51 3.38
CA ILE A 196 -13.08 -9.58 4.10
C ILE A 196 -13.67 -8.59 3.09
N LEU A 197 -14.98 -8.40 3.16
CA LEU A 197 -15.76 -7.45 2.39
C LEU A 197 -16.42 -6.48 3.37
N VAL A 198 -16.09 -5.20 3.26
CA VAL A 198 -16.82 -4.12 3.94
C VAL A 198 -17.91 -3.65 2.98
N GLU A 199 -19.14 -4.03 3.27
CA GLU A 199 -20.30 -3.71 2.45
C GLU A 199 -20.88 -2.35 2.81
N HIS A 200 -21.11 -1.53 1.80
CA HIS A 200 -22.02 -0.39 1.89
C HIS A 200 -23.44 -0.91 2.13
N GLU A 201 -24.24 -0.22 2.95
CA GLU A 201 -25.57 -0.70 3.35
C GLU A 201 -26.58 -0.79 2.21
N SER A 202 -26.32 -0.05 1.12
CA SER A 202 -27.28 0.14 0.03
C SER A 202 -26.70 -0.03 -1.37
N ASP A 203 -25.37 0.10 -1.54
CA ASP A 203 -24.73 0.20 -2.86
C ASP A 203 -23.54 -0.77 -3.00
N PRO A 204 -23.75 -1.96 -3.58
CA PRO A 204 -22.68 -2.95 -3.75
C PRO A 204 -21.46 -2.46 -4.55
N ALA A 205 -21.65 -1.45 -5.40
CA ALA A 205 -20.56 -0.82 -6.16
C ALA A 205 -19.57 -0.06 -5.27
N CYS A 206 -19.98 0.32 -4.05
CA CYS A 206 -19.16 0.98 -3.05
C CYS A 206 -18.54 0.01 -2.04
N ASN A 207 -18.67 -1.30 -2.22
CA ASN A 207 -18.09 -2.26 -1.29
C ASN A 207 -16.56 -2.27 -1.39
N VAL A 208 -15.89 -2.35 -0.24
CA VAL A 208 -14.42 -2.41 -0.15
C VAL A 208 -13.98 -3.83 0.17
N ASN A 209 -13.04 -4.37 -0.61
CA ASN A 209 -12.55 -5.73 -0.47
C ASN A 209 -11.12 -5.76 0.08
N PHE A 210 -10.89 -6.63 1.06
CA PHE A 210 -9.57 -7.05 1.53
C PHE A 210 -9.45 -8.56 1.34
N ASN A 211 -8.79 -8.97 0.27
CA ASN A 211 -8.61 -10.37 -0.07
C ASN A 211 -7.25 -10.86 0.40
N GLY A 212 -7.18 -12.13 0.82
CA GLY A 212 -5.91 -12.76 1.15
C GLY A 212 -5.29 -12.30 2.46
N VAL A 213 -6.09 -11.90 3.45
CA VAL A 213 -5.58 -11.56 4.79
C VAL A 213 -5.12 -12.85 5.47
N VAL A 214 -3.85 -12.88 5.87
CA VAL A 214 -3.19 -14.02 6.51
C VAL A 214 -2.40 -13.54 7.73
N SER A 215 -2.00 -14.48 8.60
CA SER A 215 -0.99 -14.24 9.64
C SER A 215 0.26 -13.59 9.04
N THR A 216 0.84 -12.61 9.75
CA THR A 216 2.06 -11.95 9.27
C THR A 216 3.29 -12.84 9.48
N GLY A 217 3.16 -13.89 10.31
CA GLY A 217 4.26 -14.76 10.70
C GLY A 217 5.28 -14.05 11.60
N VAL A 218 4.92 -12.87 12.12
CA VAL A 218 5.79 -12.05 12.95
C VAL A 218 5.40 -12.36 14.39
N CYS A 219 6.11 -13.31 14.97
CA CYS A 219 5.87 -13.81 16.32
C CYS A 219 7.00 -13.43 17.25
N PRO A 220 6.71 -13.02 18.50
CA PRO A 220 7.77 -12.85 19.46
C PRO A 220 8.32 -14.21 19.86
N THR A 221 9.63 -14.27 20.02
CA THR A 221 10.28 -15.30 20.81
C THR A 221 9.92 -15.07 22.28
N ILE A 222 9.14 -15.98 22.85
CA ILE A 222 8.66 -15.86 24.23
C ILE A 222 9.76 -16.19 25.23
N LEU A 223 10.09 -15.23 26.10
CA LEU A 223 11.02 -15.38 27.21
C LEU A 223 10.27 -15.76 28.49
N THR A 224 10.64 -16.89 29.09
CA THR A 224 10.07 -17.33 30.37
C THR A 224 10.92 -16.80 31.53
N CYS A 225 10.39 -15.88 32.33
CA CYS A 225 11.13 -15.29 33.44
C CYS A 225 11.39 -16.29 34.56
N GLY A 226 12.61 -16.26 35.12
CA GLY A 226 13.13 -17.29 36.02
C GLY A 226 13.62 -18.57 35.31
N GLY A 227 13.54 -18.61 33.97
CA GLY A 227 14.16 -19.63 33.12
C GLY A 227 15.60 -19.30 32.74
N ALA A 228 16.16 -20.08 31.81
CA ALA A 228 17.46 -19.78 31.22
C ALA A 228 17.35 -18.66 30.17
N GLU A 229 18.37 -17.81 30.11
CA GLU A 229 18.53 -16.80 29.06
C GLU A 229 18.75 -17.46 27.69
N LEU A 230 18.31 -16.80 26.62
CA LEU A 230 18.58 -17.22 25.25
C LEU A 230 19.92 -16.67 24.80
N ASN A 231 20.73 -17.53 24.20
CA ASN A 231 21.99 -17.15 23.56
C ASN A 231 21.83 -17.30 22.06
N GLU A 232 21.94 -16.19 21.37
CA GLU A 232 21.68 -16.09 19.94
C GLU A 232 22.99 -15.78 19.21
N ASN A 233 23.03 -16.15 17.94
CA ASN A 233 24.04 -15.70 17.02
C ASN A 233 23.40 -15.31 15.70
N TYR A 234 24.03 -14.38 14.99
CA TYR A 234 23.59 -14.05 13.65
C TYR A 234 24.77 -13.62 12.80
N CYS A 235 24.85 -14.24 11.62
CA CYS A 235 25.74 -13.78 10.59
C CYS A 235 24.97 -13.18 9.40
N TYR A 236 24.82 -11.85 9.40
CA TYR A 236 24.16 -11.10 8.35
C TYR A 236 24.86 -11.20 6.98
N GLY A 237 24.04 -11.26 5.93
CA GLY A 237 24.47 -11.40 4.53
C GLY A 237 24.43 -10.09 3.73
N PRO A 238 24.72 -10.14 2.42
CA PRO A 238 24.49 -9.02 1.50
C PRO A 238 22.99 -8.80 1.22
N ASN A 239 22.56 -7.54 1.22
CA ASN A 239 21.17 -7.10 1.02
C ASN A 239 20.19 -7.81 1.97
N ASP A 240 20.62 -7.96 3.21
CA ASP A 240 19.91 -8.69 4.24
C ASP A 240 18.95 -7.75 4.97
N SER A 241 17.83 -8.31 5.43
CA SER A 241 16.88 -7.63 6.29
C SER A 241 16.35 -8.64 7.27
N GLN A 242 16.58 -8.38 8.55
CA GLN A 242 16.12 -9.25 9.63
C GLN A 242 15.56 -8.49 10.80
N SER A 243 14.69 -9.17 11.54
CA SER A 243 14.17 -8.67 12.79
C SER A 243 13.99 -9.78 13.82
N TRP A 244 14.13 -9.40 15.08
CA TRP A 244 13.87 -10.23 16.24
C TRP A 244 12.92 -9.49 17.16
N TRP A 245 11.85 -10.16 17.53
CA TRP A 245 10.91 -9.68 18.52
C TRP A 245 10.97 -10.61 19.72
N TYR A 246 11.18 -10.07 20.91
CA TYR A 246 11.13 -10.81 22.16
C TYR A 246 9.98 -10.29 23.03
N GLN A 247 9.30 -11.21 23.71
CA GLN A 247 8.24 -10.87 24.64
C GLN A 247 8.31 -11.74 25.89
N THR A 248 8.15 -11.18 27.08
CA THR A 248 8.09 -11.99 28.31
C THR A 248 6.69 -12.56 28.53
N THR A 249 6.57 -13.71 29.21
CA THR A 249 5.27 -14.29 29.61
C THR A 249 4.51 -13.45 30.64
N GLY A 250 5.10 -12.37 31.15
CA GLY A 250 4.56 -11.49 32.16
C GLY A 250 4.70 -10.02 31.76
N ASN A 251 4.93 -9.17 32.78
CA ASN A 251 5.17 -7.74 32.59
C ASN A 251 6.64 -7.35 32.85
N ASP A 252 7.50 -8.34 33.04
CA ASP A 252 8.91 -8.11 33.38
C ASP A 252 9.66 -7.50 32.18
N PRO A 253 10.55 -6.53 32.42
CA PRO A 253 11.44 -5.99 31.40
C PRO A 253 12.36 -7.05 30.78
N ILE A 254 12.89 -6.76 29.60
CA ILE A 254 13.84 -7.59 28.85
C ILE A 254 15.18 -6.90 28.82
N ALA A 255 16.26 -7.65 29.04
CA ALA A 255 17.62 -7.20 28.81
C ALA A 255 18.23 -7.99 27.64
N LEU A 256 18.90 -7.27 26.73
CA LEU A 256 19.68 -7.81 25.62
C LEU A 256 21.11 -7.27 25.71
N LEU A 257 22.10 -8.16 25.73
CA LEU A 257 23.52 -7.82 25.80
C LEU A 257 24.31 -8.50 24.68
N PHE A 258 24.96 -7.72 23.83
CA PHE A 258 25.92 -8.23 22.85
C PHE A 258 27.21 -8.67 23.54
N SER A 259 27.62 -9.91 23.30
CA SER A 259 28.87 -10.49 23.77
C SER A 259 29.98 -10.46 22.71
N ALA A 260 29.62 -10.34 21.44
CA ALA A 260 30.52 -10.11 20.32
C ALA A 260 29.74 -9.61 19.09
N GLY A 261 30.45 -9.01 18.12
CA GLY A 261 29.90 -8.68 16.81
C GLY A 261 30.47 -7.39 16.23
N THR A 262 30.46 -7.27 14.91
CA THR A 262 30.84 -6.01 14.24
C THR A 262 29.83 -5.71 13.13
N ILE A 263 29.47 -4.44 13.00
CA ILE A 263 28.58 -3.93 11.95
C ILE A 263 29.32 -2.88 11.12
N GLU A 264 29.09 -2.84 9.80
CA GLU A 264 29.61 -1.76 8.95
C GLU A 264 29.06 -0.40 9.42
N SER A 265 29.63 0.68 8.90
CA SER A 265 29.08 2.03 9.04
C SER A 265 27.56 2.08 8.81
N SER A 266 26.89 2.87 9.64
CA SER A 266 25.44 3.15 9.59
C SER A 266 24.97 3.87 8.32
N VAL A 267 25.87 4.17 7.38
CA VAL A 267 25.52 4.66 6.05
C VAL A 267 25.05 3.52 5.14
N PHE A 268 25.49 2.29 5.43
CA PHE A 268 25.28 1.09 4.63
C PHE A 268 24.49 0.04 5.41
N ASP A 269 24.92 -0.26 6.64
CA ASP A 269 24.31 -1.27 7.50
C ASP A 269 23.69 -0.65 8.74
N ASN A 270 22.42 -0.89 8.98
CA ASN A 270 21.67 -0.33 10.10
C ASN A 270 21.32 -1.42 11.11
N LEU A 271 21.38 -1.07 12.40
CA LEU A 271 20.88 -1.87 13.51
C LEU A 271 20.23 -0.94 14.52
N THR A 272 18.96 -1.18 14.82
CA THR A 272 18.19 -0.41 15.79
C THR A 272 17.43 -1.36 16.72
N ILE A 273 17.42 -1.03 18.01
CA ILE A 273 16.72 -1.76 19.06
C ILE A 273 15.69 -0.83 19.68
N TYR A 274 14.46 -1.32 19.83
CA TYR A 274 13.29 -0.56 20.24
C TYR A 274 12.65 -1.13 21.51
N ASP A 275 12.15 -0.23 22.35
CA ASP A 275 11.41 -0.49 23.58
C ASP A 275 9.93 -0.77 23.29
N GLY A 276 9.65 -1.90 22.67
CA GLY A 276 8.30 -2.30 22.32
C GLY A 276 8.26 -3.37 21.25
N PRO A 277 7.07 -3.66 20.69
CA PRO A 277 6.88 -4.81 19.81
C PRO A 277 7.29 -4.58 18.35
N ASN A 278 7.67 -3.36 17.96
CA ASN A 278 8.01 -3.02 16.56
C ASN A 278 8.85 -1.73 16.45
N ASN A 279 9.25 -1.39 15.22
CA ASN A 279 10.08 -0.23 14.86
C ASN A 279 9.40 1.15 14.95
N THR A 280 8.16 1.23 15.45
CA THR A 280 7.54 2.52 15.81
C THR A 280 7.65 2.83 17.31
N SER A 281 8.20 1.90 18.09
CA SER A 281 8.39 2.04 19.53
C SER A 281 9.59 2.95 19.84
N PRO A 282 9.76 3.46 21.08
CA PRO A 282 10.93 4.26 21.45
C PRO A 282 12.25 3.52 21.20
N ILE A 283 13.31 4.23 20.81
CA ILE A 283 14.62 3.64 20.53
C ILE A 283 15.40 3.44 21.85
N LEU A 284 15.95 2.23 22.04
CA LEU A 284 16.87 1.87 23.12
C LEU A 284 18.33 1.94 22.68
N PHE A 285 18.61 1.51 21.46
CA PHE A 285 19.93 1.57 20.84
C PHE A 285 19.77 1.82 19.35
N ASP A 286 20.67 2.63 18.79
CA ASP A 286 20.70 2.92 17.37
C ASP A 286 22.15 3.05 16.94
N HIS A 287 22.55 2.22 15.98
CA HIS A 287 23.90 2.23 15.46
C HIS A 287 24.13 3.49 14.63
N GLN A 288 25.06 4.33 15.09
CA GLN A 288 25.35 5.62 14.47
C GLN A 288 26.85 5.77 14.21
N GLY A 289 27.22 5.98 12.96
CA GLY A 289 28.58 6.35 12.54
C GLY A 289 29.31 5.29 11.72
N GLY A 290 30.63 5.16 11.97
CA GLY A 290 31.50 4.23 11.25
C GLY A 290 31.31 2.77 11.65
N THR A 291 32.18 1.87 11.17
CA THR A 291 32.21 0.47 11.63
C THR A 291 32.26 0.40 13.16
N PHE A 292 31.39 -0.41 13.76
CA PHE A 292 31.18 -0.44 15.21
C PHE A 292 31.30 -1.87 15.77
N ASP A 293 32.00 -1.99 16.89
CA ASP A 293 32.08 -3.22 17.69
C ASP A 293 30.89 -3.27 18.64
N LEU A 294 30.00 -4.24 18.46
CA LEU A 294 28.78 -4.38 19.24
C LEU A 294 29.04 -4.91 20.65
N THR A 295 30.22 -5.45 20.93
CA THR A 295 30.57 -6.05 22.22
C THR A 295 30.29 -5.09 23.38
N GLY A 296 29.47 -5.53 24.34
CA GLY A 296 29.08 -4.74 25.52
C GLY A 296 27.89 -3.79 25.30
N THR A 297 27.32 -3.75 24.10
CA THR A 297 26.07 -3.01 23.84
C THR A 297 24.92 -3.65 24.60
N LEU A 298 24.32 -2.88 25.51
CA LEU A 298 23.20 -3.28 26.36
C LEU A 298 21.95 -2.50 25.98
N ALA A 299 20.85 -3.20 25.74
CA ALA A 299 19.52 -2.64 25.61
C ALA A 299 18.60 -3.24 26.67
N VAL A 300 17.87 -2.40 27.39
CA VAL A 300 16.92 -2.83 28.43
C VAL A 300 15.58 -2.15 28.16
N SER A 301 14.54 -2.96 27.94
CA SER A 301 13.18 -2.44 27.74
C SER A 301 12.59 -1.89 29.05
N THR A 302 11.55 -1.09 28.95
CA THR A 302 10.75 -0.65 30.12
C THR A 302 9.54 -1.53 30.36
N GLY A 303 9.09 -2.24 29.32
CA GLY A 303 7.97 -3.17 29.37
C GLY A 303 8.35 -4.59 28.93
N ASN A 304 7.34 -5.41 28.71
CA ASN A 304 7.49 -6.83 28.37
C ASN A 304 7.85 -7.14 26.91
N ASN A 305 8.23 -6.14 26.12
CA ASN A 305 8.54 -6.30 24.70
C ASN A 305 9.86 -5.61 24.35
N LEU A 306 10.63 -6.22 23.46
CA LEU A 306 11.84 -5.66 22.87
C LEU A 306 11.93 -6.10 21.41
N PHE A 307 12.14 -5.15 20.51
CA PHE A 307 12.22 -5.39 19.07
C PHE A 307 13.57 -4.93 18.54
N MET A 308 14.25 -5.76 17.77
CA MET A 308 15.54 -5.46 17.14
C MET A 308 15.40 -5.69 15.64
N GLU A 309 15.86 -4.76 14.82
CA GLU A 309 15.88 -4.93 13.37
C GLU A 309 17.23 -4.52 12.78
N MET A 310 17.58 -5.14 11.66
CA MET A 310 18.77 -4.82 10.90
C MET A 310 18.48 -4.79 9.40
N SER A 311 19.22 -3.95 8.67
CA SER A 311 19.29 -3.95 7.21
C SER A 311 20.74 -3.82 6.77
N SER A 312 21.17 -4.54 5.73
CA SER A 312 22.52 -4.41 5.17
C SER A 312 22.53 -4.05 3.69
N ASP A 313 23.66 -3.51 3.25
CA ASP A 313 23.95 -3.28 1.84
C ASP A 313 24.56 -4.53 1.16
N GLY A 314 25.04 -4.38 -0.07
CA GLY A 314 25.59 -5.50 -0.85
C GLY A 314 26.95 -6.05 -0.38
N SER A 315 27.64 -5.48 0.60
CA SER A 315 29.04 -5.78 0.94
C SER A 315 29.38 -5.60 2.43
N VAL A 316 30.64 -5.88 2.79
CA VAL A 316 31.24 -5.68 4.13
C VAL A 316 30.40 -6.25 5.29
N GLN A 317 30.13 -7.55 5.19
CA GLN A 317 29.32 -8.30 6.14
C GLN A 317 30.04 -9.55 6.66
N CYS A 318 29.54 -10.13 7.75
CA CYS A 318 30.18 -11.31 8.34
C CYS A 318 30.16 -12.54 7.41
N SER A 319 29.24 -12.62 6.44
CA SER A 319 29.20 -13.75 5.49
C SER A 319 30.47 -13.84 4.65
N THR A 320 31.24 -12.75 4.57
CA THR A 320 32.55 -12.69 3.93
C THR A 320 33.71 -12.60 4.93
N ASN A 321 33.44 -12.22 6.18
CA ASN A 321 34.38 -12.23 7.29
C ASN A 321 33.72 -12.71 8.59
N THR A 322 33.79 -14.01 8.87
CA THR A 322 33.07 -14.61 10.01
C THR A 322 33.50 -14.08 11.38
N THR A 323 34.59 -13.31 11.48
CA THR A 323 34.95 -12.64 12.74
C THR A 323 34.01 -11.50 13.11
N TRP A 324 33.08 -11.11 12.21
CA TRP A 324 32.07 -10.08 12.43
C TRP A 324 30.72 -10.64 12.86
N GLU A 325 30.60 -11.96 13.01
CA GLU A 325 29.37 -12.61 13.46
C GLU A 325 28.93 -12.08 14.83
N TRP A 326 27.63 -11.85 14.98
CA TRP A 326 27.05 -11.30 16.20
C TRP A 326 26.71 -12.42 17.16
N PHE A 327 26.92 -12.15 18.45
CA PHE A 327 26.52 -13.01 19.55
C PHE A 327 25.90 -12.14 20.63
N TRP A 328 24.70 -12.48 21.08
CA TRP A 328 24.04 -11.77 22.18
C TRP A 328 23.27 -12.72 23.08
N THR A 329 23.08 -12.27 24.31
CA THR A 329 22.24 -12.94 25.30
C THR A 329 21.00 -12.09 25.54
N VAL A 330 19.84 -12.71 25.62
CA VAL A 330 18.56 -12.03 25.86
C VAL A 330 17.70 -12.81 26.86
N GLY A 331 17.12 -12.10 27.82
CA GLY A 331 16.36 -12.68 28.92
C GLY A 331 15.52 -11.65 29.65
N CYS A 332 14.70 -12.11 30.61
CA CYS A 332 14.03 -11.19 31.52
C CYS A 332 15.05 -10.52 32.42
N LEU A 333 14.87 -9.22 32.67
CA LEU A 333 15.67 -8.51 33.65
C LEU A 333 15.26 -9.01 35.05
N ASP A 334 16.06 -9.90 35.62
CA ASP A 334 15.80 -10.57 36.89
C ASP A 334 16.40 -9.85 38.11
N CYS A 335 17.02 -8.69 37.90
CA CYS A 335 17.67 -7.91 38.95
C CYS A 335 17.46 -6.39 38.80
N ASP A 336 17.53 -5.68 39.93
CA ASP A 336 17.59 -4.22 39.92
C ASP A 336 18.94 -3.77 39.35
N ILE A 337 18.91 -3.01 38.25
CA ILE A 337 20.11 -2.42 37.66
C ILE A 337 20.69 -1.41 38.68
N PRO A 338 21.94 -1.56 39.14
CA PRO A 338 22.51 -0.62 40.09
C PRO A 338 22.65 0.75 39.43
N ALA A 339 21.87 1.73 39.89
CA ALA A 339 22.02 3.12 39.48
C ALA A 339 23.26 3.71 40.17
N ALA A 340 24.28 4.05 39.39
CA ALA A 340 25.45 4.79 39.88
C ALA A 340 25.35 6.26 39.46
N THR A 341 25.31 7.16 40.44
CA THR A 341 25.56 8.59 40.20
C THR A 341 27.02 8.87 40.46
N PHE A 342 27.74 9.44 39.49
CA PHE A 342 29.08 9.97 39.73
C PHE A 342 29.00 11.50 39.86
N GLU A 343 29.70 12.04 40.85
CA GLU A 343 29.95 13.46 40.99
C GLU A 343 31.41 13.69 40.60
N VAL A 344 31.66 14.58 39.64
CA VAL A 344 33.03 14.96 39.26
C VAL A 344 33.51 16.00 40.28
N VAL A 345 34.41 15.60 41.17
CA VAL A 345 35.11 16.52 42.06
C VAL A 345 36.38 17.00 41.34
N GLU A 346 36.33 18.22 40.80
CA GLU A 346 37.49 18.89 40.23
C GLU A 346 38.48 19.24 41.35
N ASP A 347 39.66 18.58 41.36
CA ASP A 347 40.80 18.97 42.19
C ASP A 347 41.61 20.03 41.43
N CYS A 348 41.36 21.31 41.75
CA CYS A 348 42.10 22.45 41.21
C CYS A 348 43.15 22.98 42.21
#